data_AF-A0A1Y3BIB0-F1
#
_entry.id   AF-A0A1Y3BIB0-F1
#
_cell.length_a   1.000
_cell.length_b   1.000
_cell.length_c   1.000
_cell.angle_alpha   90.00
_cell.angle_beta   90.00
_cell.angle_gamma   90.00
#
_symmetry.space_group_name_H-M   'P 1'
#
loop_
_entity.id
_entity.type
_entity.pdbx_description
1 polymer ?
#
loop_
_entity_poly.entity_id
_entity_poly.type
_entity_poly.pdbx_seq_one_letter_code
_entity_poly.pdbx_strand_id
1 'polypeptide(L)'
;MSNSLGISVLAIITTSETPPTYNLTNKFTAGFQVLVDSYGSCTYGEVNPAPYTIITFPFIFAVMFGDTGHGVIMALFALWMIIKEKQLKSIRNEIFSMFFAGRYIILLMGLFSIYTGAMYNDIFSKSVNLFGTAFDKDLNLVGNITSKSGEHLVHLLPNKHMDDNFRYYFGVDPVWQIASNKVQYTNTYKMKLSVILGVFQMFFGVVLSVFNHIHHGEWVSIAVEFIPQLIFLLAIFGYMNFMIVFKWFTYDAGRAGCAPSILITLINMFMFKMPEEKDPCYLKDEMFTNQFTIQSVLIILALLTVPVMLIIKPFYLLFKHRSVQKK
;
A
#
# COMPACT_ATOMS: atom_id res chain seq x y z
N MET A 1 -11.92 2.09 72.20
CA MET A 1 -11.19 2.74 71.09
C MET A 1 -9.88 2.00 70.89
N SER A 2 -9.76 1.19 69.84
CA SER A 2 -8.49 0.63 69.38
C SER A 2 -8.71 0.13 67.96
N ASN A 3 -8.80 1.07 67.01
CA ASN A 3 -8.74 0.77 65.59
C ASN A 3 -7.31 0.26 65.30
N SER A 4 -7.13 -1.05 65.17
CA SER A 4 -5.90 -1.59 64.58
C SER A 4 -5.92 -1.26 63.08
N LEU A 5 -5.28 -0.15 62.72
CA LEU A 5 -4.87 0.12 61.35
C LEU A 5 -3.95 -1.02 60.90
N GLY A 6 -4.51 -1.97 60.16
CA GLY A 6 -3.71 -2.93 59.41
C GLY A 6 -2.81 -2.16 58.45
N ILE A 7 -1.50 -2.21 58.68
CA ILE A 7 -0.51 -1.59 57.81
C ILE A 7 -0.60 -2.32 56.47
N SER A 8 -1.06 -1.65 55.41
CA SER A 8 -1.04 -2.21 54.06
C SER A 8 0.40 -2.46 53.64
N VAL A 9 0.83 -3.72 53.63
CA VAL A 9 2.18 -4.12 53.21
C VAL A 9 2.17 -4.35 51.70
N LEU A 10 2.88 -3.51 50.94
CA LEU A 10 3.14 -3.72 49.53
C LEU A 10 4.30 -4.72 49.39
N ALA A 11 4.01 -5.94 48.94
CA ALA A 11 5.02 -6.96 48.63
C ALA A 11 5.12 -7.14 47.11
N ILE A 12 6.33 -6.96 46.56
CA ILE A 12 6.60 -7.22 45.13
C ILE A 12 6.97 -8.70 45.00
N ILE A 13 6.15 -9.45 44.28
CA ILE A 13 6.34 -10.89 44.03
C ILE A 13 6.84 -11.07 42.59
N THR A 14 7.93 -11.83 42.41
CA THR A 14 8.41 -12.23 41.08
C THR A 14 7.61 -13.43 40.59
N THR A 15 6.94 -13.30 39.44
CA THR A 15 6.21 -14.39 38.77
C THR A 15 6.78 -14.62 37.37
N SER A 16 6.60 -15.83 36.84
CA SER A 16 6.91 -16.20 35.46
C SER A 16 5.71 -16.05 34.52
N GLU A 17 4.54 -15.66 35.03
CA GLU A 17 3.36 -15.42 34.19
C GLU A 17 3.54 -14.16 33.33
N THR A 18 3.01 -14.19 32.11
CA THR A 18 3.04 -13.03 31.20
C THR A 18 2.14 -11.92 31.75
N PRO A 19 2.67 -10.72 32.03
CA PRO A 19 1.88 -9.62 32.56
C PRO A 19 0.91 -9.07 31.49
N PRO A 20 -0.15 -8.35 31.91
CA PRO A 20 -1.09 -7.73 30.98
C PRO A 20 -0.44 -6.59 30.19
N THR A 21 -0.84 -6.44 28.94
CA THR A 21 -0.41 -5.33 28.07
C THR A 21 -1.26 -4.09 28.35
N TYR A 22 -0.62 -2.94 28.56
CA TYR A 22 -1.31 -1.66 28.72
C TYR A 22 -0.66 -0.59 27.85
N ASN A 23 -1.45 -0.05 26.91
CA ASN A 23 -1.02 1.01 26.01
C ASN A 23 -1.55 2.37 26.51
N LEU A 24 -0.65 3.32 26.76
CA LEU A 24 -1.02 4.68 27.13
C LEU A 24 -1.65 5.41 25.94
N THR A 25 -2.97 5.60 25.98
CA THR A 25 -3.70 6.33 24.92
C THR A 25 -4.05 7.74 25.34
N ASN A 26 -3.97 8.69 24.40
CA ASN A 26 -4.54 10.01 24.55
C ASN A 26 -5.89 10.10 23.81
N LYS A 27 -6.55 11.27 23.84
CA LYS A 27 -7.84 11.46 23.17
C LYS A 27 -7.82 11.15 21.66
N PHE A 28 -6.67 11.34 21.02
CA PHE A 28 -6.47 11.13 19.58
C PHE A 28 -6.19 9.65 19.26
N THR A 29 -5.28 9.00 20.00
CA THR A 29 -4.87 7.62 19.75
C THR A 29 -5.86 6.58 20.28
N ALA A 30 -6.73 6.93 21.22
CA ALA A 30 -7.71 6.01 21.80
C ALA A 30 -8.61 5.33 20.74
N GLY A 31 -9.10 6.09 19.76
CA GLY A 31 -9.95 5.53 18.70
C GLY A 31 -9.20 4.51 17.82
N PHE A 32 -7.94 4.80 17.48
CA PHE A 32 -7.10 3.90 16.70
C PHE A 32 -6.67 2.65 17.49
N GLN A 33 -6.41 2.81 18.79
CA GLN A 33 -6.08 1.69 19.66
C GLN A 33 -7.26 0.72 19.79
N VAL A 34 -8.48 1.24 20.01
CA VAL A 34 -9.70 0.42 20.06
C VAL A 34 -9.92 -0.33 18.73
N LEU A 35 -9.61 0.29 17.59
CA LEU A 35 -9.68 -0.35 16.29
C LEU A 35 -8.69 -1.52 16.18
N VAL A 36 -7.45 -1.35 16.65
CA VAL A 36 -6.44 -2.42 16.69
C VAL A 36 -6.85 -3.54 17.65
N ASP A 37 -7.23 -3.19 18.89
CA ASP A 37 -7.58 -4.14 19.93
C ASP A 37 -8.83 -4.98 19.58
N SER A 38 -9.68 -4.48 18.67
CA SER A 38 -10.84 -5.23 18.16
C SER A 38 -10.45 -6.46 17.34
N TYR A 39 -9.26 -6.48 16.75
CA TYR A 39 -8.72 -7.65 16.05
C TYR A 39 -8.07 -8.62 17.04
N GLY A 40 -7.34 -8.09 18.03
CA GLY A 40 -6.70 -8.86 19.08
C GLY A 40 -5.77 -7.99 19.92
N SER A 41 -5.61 -8.32 21.20
CA SER A 41 -4.67 -7.63 22.09
C SER A 41 -3.24 -8.09 21.85
N CYS A 42 -2.30 -7.14 21.76
CA CYS A 42 -0.88 -7.44 21.62
C CYS A 42 -0.32 -8.20 22.82
N THR A 43 0.69 -9.04 22.58
CA THR A 43 1.44 -9.71 23.64
C THR A 43 2.33 -8.72 24.40
N TYR A 44 2.74 -9.08 25.62
CA TYR A 44 3.54 -8.19 26.45
C TYR A 44 4.93 -7.95 25.83
N GLY A 45 5.29 -6.67 25.67
CA GLY A 45 6.58 -6.29 25.07
C GLY A 45 6.60 -6.39 23.53
N GLU A 46 5.46 -6.57 22.89
CA GLU A 46 5.33 -6.56 21.42
C GLU A 46 5.19 -5.13 20.88
N VAL A 47 5.66 -4.90 19.66
CA VAL A 47 5.46 -3.63 18.95
C VAL A 47 3.97 -3.42 18.70
N ASN A 48 3.42 -2.35 19.30
CA ASN A 48 2.05 -1.92 19.06
C ASN A 48 1.88 -1.45 17.60
N PRO A 49 0.91 -1.99 16.83
CA PRO A 49 0.69 -1.54 15.45
C PRO A 49 -0.09 -0.21 15.37
N ALA A 50 -0.75 0.24 16.44
CA ALA A 50 -1.60 1.44 16.44
C ALA A 50 -0.89 2.72 15.95
N PRO A 51 0.37 3.03 16.31
CA PRO A 51 1.07 4.22 15.81
C PRO A 51 1.16 4.27 14.28
N TYR A 52 1.31 3.12 13.63
CA TYR A 52 1.39 3.04 12.17
C TYR A 52 -0.01 3.11 11.55
N THR A 53 -0.98 2.42 12.16
CA THR A 53 -2.38 2.44 11.74
C THR A 53 -2.99 3.84 11.75
N ILE A 54 -2.53 4.75 12.61
CA ILE A 54 -2.97 6.17 12.63
C ILE A 54 -2.86 6.81 11.24
N ILE A 55 -1.81 6.50 10.48
CA ILE A 55 -1.56 7.09 9.16
C ILE A 55 -1.93 6.12 8.04
N THR A 56 -1.53 4.85 8.13
CA THR A 56 -1.70 3.89 7.03
C THR A 56 -3.17 3.57 6.78
N PHE A 57 -4.00 3.43 7.82
CA PHE A 57 -5.41 3.10 7.66
C PHE A 57 -6.18 4.23 6.94
N PRO A 58 -6.13 5.50 7.39
CA PRO A 58 -6.76 6.59 6.66
C PRO A 58 -6.20 6.81 5.25
N PHE A 59 -4.90 6.58 5.04
CA PHE A 59 -4.29 6.70 3.72
C PHE A 59 -4.80 5.65 2.73
N ILE A 60 -4.87 4.37 3.14
CA ILE A 60 -5.39 3.30 2.28
C ILE A 60 -6.88 3.52 1.99
N PHE A 61 -7.65 3.97 2.99
CA PHE A 61 -9.04 4.39 2.78
C PHE A 61 -9.12 5.49 1.70
N ALA A 62 -8.27 6.51 1.78
CA ALA A 62 -8.26 7.61 0.83
C ALA A 62 -7.89 7.18 -0.60
N VAL A 63 -7.03 6.18 -0.78
CA VAL A 63 -6.71 5.62 -2.11
C VAL A 63 -7.95 4.97 -2.75
N MET A 64 -8.81 4.35 -1.93
CA MET A 64 -10.07 3.75 -2.36
C MET A 64 -11.19 4.78 -2.57
N PHE A 65 -11.30 5.76 -1.67
CA PHE A 65 -12.34 6.78 -1.65
C PHE A 65 -11.93 8.11 -2.34
N GLY A 66 -10.89 8.10 -3.18
CA GLY A 66 -10.22 9.30 -3.68
C GLY A 66 -11.08 10.23 -4.53
N ASP A 67 -11.84 11.10 -3.86
CA ASP A 67 -12.60 12.21 -4.41
C ASP A 67 -12.43 13.42 -3.48
N THR A 68 -12.06 14.56 -4.08
CA THR A 68 -11.81 15.79 -3.33
C THR A 68 -13.10 16.35 -2.72
N GLY A 69 -14.20 16.33 -3.46
CA GLY A 69 -15.49 16.90 -3.05
C GLY A 69 -16.10 16.12 -1.88
N HIS A 70 -16.18 14.80 -2.02
CA HIS A 70 -16.65 13.93 -0.94
C HIS A 70 -15.71 13.96 0.28
N GLY A 71 -14.39 14.03 0.06
CA GLY A 71 -13.40 14.19 1.12
C GLY A 71 -13.59 15.46 1.94
N VAL A 72 -13.90 16.60 1.30
CA VAL A 72 -14.22 17.87 1.99
C VAL A 72 -15.47 17.72 2.86
N ILE A 73 -16.54 17.09 2.36
CA ILE A 73 -17.77 16.87 3.14
C ILE A 73 -17.46 16.03 4.38
N MET A 74 -16.70 14.94 4.24
CA MET A 74 -16.29 14.09 5.36
C MET A 74 -15.44 14.85 6.37
N ALA A 75 -14.47 15.64 5.91
CA ALA A 75 -13.59 16.44 6.77
C ALA A 75 -14.38 17.52 7.54
N LEU A 76 -15.33 18.19 6.90
CA LEU A 76 -16.21 19.18 7.54
C LEU A 76 -17.11 18.53 8.60
N PHE A 77 -17.68 17.36 8.31
CA PHE A 77 -18.48 16.60 9.29
C PHE A 77 -17.65 16.18 10.51
N ALA A 78 -16.44 15.67 10.29
CA ALA A 78 -15.53 15.31 11.38
C ALA A 78 -15.09 16.54 12.21
N LEU A 79 -14.79 17.65 11.54
CA LEU A 79 -14.41 18.90 12.18
C LEU A 79 -15.56 19.46 13.03
N TRP A 80 -16.81 19.38 12.56
CA TRP A 80 -17.99 19.73 13.34
C TRP A 80 -18.09 18.90 14.64
N MET A 81 -17.86 17.58 14.57
CA MET A 81 -17.86 16.71 15.76
C MET A 81 -16.75 17.07 16.76
N ILE A 82 -15.58 17.49 16.27
CA ILE A 82 -14.45 17.89 17.13
C ILE A 82 -14.72 19.24 17.81
N ILE A 83 -15.25 20.23 17.09
CA ILE A 83 -15.57 21.55 17.66
C ILE A 83 -16.66 21.43 18.73
N LYS A 84 -17.67 20.58 18.49
CA LYS A 84 -18.82 20.39 19.38
C LYS A 84 -18.64 19.25 20.39
N GLU A 85 -17.40 18.80 20.64
CA GLU A 85 -17.09 17.63 21.48
C GLU A 85 -17.80 17.65 22.85
N LYS A 86 -17.80 18.80 23.54
CA LYS A 86 -18.42 18.94 24.87
C LYS A 86 -19.95 18.76 24.84
N GLN A 87 -20.61 19.23 23.79
CA GLN A 87 -22.07 19.16 23.64
C GLN A 87 -22.48 17.75 23.20
N LEU A 88 -21.72 17.16 22.27
CA LEU A 88 -22.02 15.87 21.65
C LEU A 88 -21.70 14.67 22.56
N LYS A 89 -20.83 14.82 23.56
CA LYS A 89 -20.52 13.77 24.54
C LYS A 89 -21.74 13.27 25.33
N SER A 90 -22.78 14.11 25.47
CA SER A 90 -24.00 13.76 26.22
C SER A 90 -24.95 12.83 25.44
N ILE A 91 -24.80 12.75 24.12
CA ILE A 91 -25.72 11.99 23.26
C ILE A 91 -25.40 10.49 23.35
N ARG A 92 -26.36 9.70 23.86
CA ARG A 92 -26.22 8.25 24.09
C ARG A 92 -26.93 7.40 23.04
N ASN A 93 -26.71 7.69 21.76
CA ASN A 93 -27.13 6.81 20.67
C ASN A 93 -25.93 5.93 20.26
N GLU A 94 -26.11 4.61 20.15
CA GLU A 94 -25.05 3.64 19.85
C GLU A 94 -24.34 3.92 18.52
N ILE A 95 -25.11 4.26 17.47
CA ILE A 95 -24.54 4.58 16.16
C ILE A 95 -23.71 5.87 16.28
N PHE A 96 -24.28 6.89 16.92
CA PHE A 96 -23.62 8.18 17.06
C PHE A 96 -22.37 8.10 17.96
N SER A 97 -22.40 7.28 19.01
CA SER A 97 -21.26 7.09 19.90
C SER A 97 -20.08 6.41 19.20
N MET A 98 -20.35 5.47 18.28
CA MET A 98 -19.30 4.87 17.43
C MET A 98 -18.64 5.92 16.53
N PHE A 99 -19.43 6.73 15.81
CA PHE A 99 -18.89 7.82 14.98
C PHE A 99 -18.12 8.86 15.80
N PHE A 100 -18.63 9.21 16.98
CA PHE A 100 -18.00 10.17 17.88
C PHE A 100 -16.67 9.65 18.46
N ALA A 101 -16.60 8.36 18.81
CA ALA A 101 -15.36 7.71 19.22
C ALA A 101 -14.30 7.75 18.10
N GLY A 102 -14.73 7.55 16.85
CA GLY A 102 -13.89 7.58 15.65
C GLY A 102 -13.65 8.97 15.03
N ARG A 103 -14.04 10.08 15.67
CA ARG A 103 -14.02 11.43 15.05
C ARG A 103 -12.66 11.83 14.45
N TYR A 104 -11.55 11.46 15.09
CA TYR A 104 -10.20 11.74 14.56
C TYR A 104 -9.82 10.84 13.39
N ILE A 105 -10.34 9.60 13.35
CA ILE A 105 -10.17 8.67 12.23
C ILE A 105 -10.89 9.26 11.00
N ILE A 106 -12.14 9.71 11.16
CA ILE A 106 -12.93 10.31 10.07
C ILE A 106 -12.29 11.60 9.56
N LEU A 107 -11.73 12.42 10.46
CA LEU A 107 -11.00 13.62 10.06
C LEU A 107 -9.80 13.28 9.18
N LEU A 108 -8.96 12.34 9.61
CA LEU A 108 -7.80 11.92 8.82
C LEU A 108 -8.20 11.27 7.50
N MET A 109 -9.24 10.44 7.49
CA MET A 109 -9.79 9.84 6.26
C MET A 109 -10.25 10.92 5.28
N GLY A 110 -10.94 11.95 5.75
CA GLY A 110 -11.35 13.08 4.92
C GLY A 110 -10.15 13.88 4.38
N LEU A 111 -9.17 14.20 5.21
CA LEU A 111 -7.97 14.95 4.80
C LEU A 111 -7.13 14.18 3.77
N PHE A 112 -6.89 12.89 3.99
CA PHE A 112 -6.18 12.07 3.00
C PHE A 112 -7.01 11.90 1.72
N SER A 113 -8.33 11.79 1.81
CA SER A 113 -9.21 11.73 0.63
C SER A 113 -9.16 12.99 -0.22
N ILE A 114 -9.01 14.16 0.40
CA ILE A 114 -8.80 15.42 -0.32
C ILE A 114 -7.46 15.37 -1.08
N TYR A 115 -6.40 14.90 -0.44
CA TYR A 115 -5.09 14.75 -1.07
C TYR A 115 -5.12 13.75 -2.24
N THR A 116 -5.66 12.55 -2.03
CA THR A 116 -5.73 11.51 -3.09
C THR A 116 -6.70 11.90 -4.19
N GLY A 117 -7.83 12.52 -3.87
CA GLY A 117 -8.78 13.07 -4.84
C GLY A 117 -8.15 14.15 -5.72
N ALA A 118 -7.33 15.03 -5.12
CA ALA A 118 -6.59 16.04 -5.86
C ALA A 118 -5.50 15.41 -6.76
N MET A 119 -4.83 14.34 -6.29
CA MET A 119 -3.90 13.54 -7.11
C MET A 119 -4.59 12.80 -8.26
N TYR A 120 -5.83 12.34 -8.07
CA TYR A 120 -6.64 11.77 -9.15
C TYR A 120 -7.25 12.83 -10.06
N ASN A 121 -7.19 14.10 -9.64
CA ASN A 121 -7.83 15.24 -10.29
C ASN A 121 -9.33 15.00 -10.50
N ASP A 122 -10.01 14.53 -9.45
CA ASP A 122 -11.46 14.27 -9.45
C ASP A 122 -12.15 15.02 -8.30
N ILE A 123 -13.13 15.84 -8.69
CA ILE A 123 -14.04 16.58 -7.82
C ILE A 123 -15.47 16.33 -8.31
N PHE A 124 -16.25 15.49 -7.61
CA PHE A 124 -17.61 15.14 -8.03
C PHE A 124 -17.71 14.66 -9.49
N SER A 125 -16.78 13.82 -9.93
CA SER A 125 -16.67 13.34 -11.32
C SER A 125 -16.32 14.42 -12.35
N LYS A 126 -15.67 15.51 -11.93
CA LYS A 126 -15.16 16.57 -12.79
C LYS A 126 -13.69 16.82 -12.49
N SER A 127 -12.90 17.00 -13.55
CA SER A 127 -11.49 17.34 -13.46
C SER A 127 -11.29 18.85 -13.46
N VAL A 128 -10.30 19.33 -12.71
CA VAL A 128 -9.93 20.75 -12.68
C VAL A 128 -8.68 20.96 -13.53
N ASN A 129 -8.74 21.94 -14.43
CA ASN A 129 -7.58 22.34 -15.22
C ASN A 129 -6.81 23.45 -14.49
N LEU A 130 -5.85 23.08 -13.64
CA LEU A 130 -5.05 24.03 -12.85
C LEU A 130 -3.80 24.51 -13.60
N PHE A 131 -3.12 23.61 -14.31
CA PHE A 131 -1.78 23.87 -14.89
C PHE A 131 -1.76 23.87 -16.42
N GLY A 132 -2.91 23.70 -17.08
CA GLY A 132 -2.96 23.38 -18.50
C GLY A 132 -2.88 21.88 -18.77
N THR A 133 -2.94 21.50 -20.04
CA THR A 133 -2.96 20.10 -20.50
C THR A 133 -1.68 19.82 -21.27
N ALA A 134 -1.12 18.61 -21.14
CA ALA A 134 0.06 18.19 -21.90
C ALA A 134 -0.26 17.79 -23.35
N PHE A 135 -1.55 17.59 -23.63
CA PHE A 135 -2.02 17.32 -24.97
C PHE A 135 -2.28 18.62 -25.72
N ASP A 136 -1.84 18.65 -26.97
CA ASP A 136 -2.01 19.75 -27.89
C ASP A 136 -3.51 20.05 -28.10
N LYS A 137 -3.83 21.35 -28.12
CA LYS A 137 -5.18 21.88 -28.26
C LYS A 137 -5.54 22.14 -29.72
N ASP A 138 -4.55 22.15 -30.63
CA ASP A 138 -4.76 22.44 -32.04
C ASP A 138 -5.31 21.23 -32.80
N LEU A 139 -6.63 21.05 -32.73
CA LEU A 139 -7.38 20.13 -33.60
C LEU A 139 -7.20 20.41 -35.10
N ASN A 140 -6.70 21.58 -35.47
CA ASN A 140 -6.44 21.95 -36.88
C ASN A 140 -5.33 21.10 -37.52
N LEU A 141 -4.47 20.46 -36.72
CA LEU A 141 -3.43 19.51 -37.18
C LEU A 141 -3.97 18.09 -37.43
N VAL A 142 -5.22 17.80 -37.06
CA VAL A 142 -5.88 16.49 -37.27
C VAL A 142 -6.34 16.31 -38.73
N GLY A 143 -6.07 17.31 -39.59
CA GLY A 143 -6.35 17.27 -41.02
C GLY A 143 -7.71 17.89 -41.34
N ASN A 144 -7.86 18.32 -42.59
CA ASN A 144 -9.11 18.79 -43.18
C ASN A 144 -10.27 17.81 -42.90
N ILE A 145 -10.98 17.97 -41.78
CA ILE A 145 -12.30 17.38 -41.60
C ILE A 145 -13.30 18.36 -42.25
N THR A 146 -13.17 18.53 -43.56
CA THR A 146 -14.24 19.08 -44.39
C THR A 146 -15.26 17.97 -44.60
N SER A 147 -16.17 17.76 -43.65
CA SER A 147 -17.52 17.24 -43.90
C SER A 147 -18.38 17.17 -42.63
N LYS A 148 -19.46 17.95 -42.69
CA LYS A 148 -20.80 17.79 -42.13
C LYS A 148 -21.08 16.61 -41.18
N SER A 149 -21.58 16.98 -40.00
CA SER A 149 -22.58 16.26 -39.18
C SER A 149 -22.24 14.82 -38.76
N GLY A 150 -21.39 14.69 -37.73
CA GLY A 150 -21.23 13.47 -36.94
C GLY A 150 -20.31 13.71 -35.73
N GLU A 151 -20.52 12.97 -34.63
CA GLU A 151 -19.55 12.88 -33.53
C GLU A 151 -18.31 12.12 -34.03
N HIS A 152 -17.28 12.85 -34.45
CA HIS A 152 -16.02 12.24 -34.87
C HIS A 152 -15.11 12.03 -33.65
N LEU A 153 -14.87 10.77 -33.29
CA LEU A 153 -13.84 10.42 -32.32
C LEU A 153 -12.46 10.59 -32.98
N VAL A 154 -11.67 11.52 -32.46
CA VAL A 154 -10.29 11.74 -32.88
C VAL A 154 -9.36 10.90 -32.00
N HIS A 155 -8.50 10.11 -32.64
CA HIS A 155 -7.42 9.41 -31.94
C HIS A 155 -6.15 10.26 -31.96
N LEU A 156 -5.80 10.83 -30.81
CA LEU A 156 -4.55 11.55 -30.64
C LEU A 156 -3.40 10.56 -30.46
N LEU A 157 -2.48 10.53 -31.41
CA LEU A 157 -1.24 9.76 -31.32
C LEU A 157 -0.28 10.47 -30.33
N PRO A 158 0.12 9.83 -29.22
CA PRO A 158 0.94 10.50 -28.22
C PRO A 158 2.28 11.00 -28.76
N ASN A 159 2.90 10.31 -29.72
CA ASN A 159 4.16 10.73 -30.36
C ASN A 159 4.10 12.05 -31.13
N LYS A 160 2.91 12.54 -31.47
CA LYS A 160 2.73 13.74 -32.31
C LYS A 160 1.97 14.85 -31.61
N HIS A 161 1.12 14.51 -30.65
CA HIS A 161 0.15 15.42 -30.03
C HIS A 161 0.34 15.58 -28.52
N MET A 162 1.35 14.92 -27.94
CA MET A 162 1.79 15.20 -26.58
C MET A 162 3.03 16.10 -26.66
N ASP A 163 3.03 17.19 -25.90
CA ASP A 163 4.22 18.03 -25.79
C ASP A 163 5.31 17.26 -25.02
N ASP A 164 6.43 16.98 -25.68
CA ASP A 164 7.57 16.27 -25.08
C ASP A 164 8.15 17.02 -23.87
N ASN A 165 7.99 18.36 -23.83
CA ASN A 165 8.55 19.22 -22.79
C ASN A 165 7.61 19.45 -21.60
N PHE A 166 6.31 19.13 -21.73
CA PHE A 166 5.32 19.41 -20.70
C PHE A 166 4.66 18.15 -20.18
N ARG A 167 4.84 17.89 -18.87
CA ARG A 167 4.12 16.85 -18.13
C ARG A 167 3.28 17.52 -17.06
N TYR A 168 2.06 17.05 -16.85
CA TYR A 168 1.18 17.62 -15.84
C TYR A 168 1.82 17.54 -14.45
N TYR A 169 1.99 18.68 -13.79
CA TYR A 169 2.81 18.79 -12.58
C TYR A 169 2.22 18.10 -11.35
N PHE A 170 0.90 17.98 -11.26
CA PHE A 170 0.24 17.49 -10.05
C PHE A 170 -0.98 16.62 -10.38
N GLY A 171 -0.84 15.31 -10.21
CA GLY A 171 -1.92 14.36 -10.42
C GLY A 171 -2.11 13.93 -11.87
N VAL A 172 -3.34 13.63 -12.26
CA VAL A 172 -3.70 13.17 -13.61
C VAL A 172 -4.13 14.34 -14.50
N ASP A 173 -3.68 14.32 -15.76
CA ASP A 173 -4.05 15.34 -16.75
C ASP A 173 -5.58 15.43 -16.92
N PRO A 174 -6.18 16.64 -16.86
CA PRO A 174 -7.62 16.84 -17.05
C PRO A 174 -8.20 16.30 -18.36
N VAL A 175 -7.41 16.17 -19.43
CA VAL A 175 -7.87 15.67 -20.75
C VAL A 175 -8.43 14.25 -20.65
N TRP A 176 -7.94 13.45 -19.70
CA TRP A 176 -8.44 12.09 -19.52
C TRP A 176 -9.92 12.04 -19.10
N GLN A 177 -10.49 13.12 -18.55
CA GLN A 177 -11.90 13.11 -18.15
C GLN A 177 -12.86 13.20 -19.35
N ILE A 178 -12.43 13.84 -20.44
CA ILE A 178 -13.19 13.95 -21.69
C ILE A 178 -12.91 12.81 -22.67
N ALA A 179 -11.83 12.04 -22.45
CA ALA A 179 -11.42 10.97 -23.34
C ALA A 179 -12.33 9.74 -23.24
N SER A 180 -12.61 9.10 -24.40
CA SER A 180 -13.40 7.86 -24.46
C SER A 180 -12.68 6.66 -23.84
N ASN A 181 -11.34 6.63 -23.94
CA ASN A 181 -10.48 5.57 -23.41
C ASN A 181 -10.02 5.79 -21.95
N LYS A 182 -10.67 6.69 -21.20
CA LYS A 182 -10.32 7.01 -19.81
C LYS A 182 -10.27 5.80 -18.88
N VAL A 183 -11.20 4.86 -19.06
CA VAL A 183 -11.33 3.67 -18.21
C VAL A 183 -10.12 2.76 -18.39
N GLN A 184 -9.64 2.60 -19.63
CA GLN A 184 -8.48 1.76 -19.93
C GLN A 184 -7.19 2.33 -19.32
N TYR A 185 -7.00 3.65 -19.41
CA TYR A 185 -5.88 4.34 -18.79
C TYR A 185 -5.93 4.28 -17.25
N THR A 186 -7.05 4.71 -16.66
CA THR A 186 -7.20 4.81 -15.20
C THR A 186 -7.16 3.44 -14.52
N ASN A 187 -7.71 2.39 -15.13
CA ASN A 187 -7.62 1.02 -14.59
C ASN A 187 -6.18 0.51 -14.57
N THR A 188 -5.43 0.71 -15.67
CA THR A 188 -4.03 0.28 -15.75
C THR A 188 -3.16 1.01 -14.73
N TYR A 189 -3.40 2.32 -14.55
CA TYR A 189 -2.71 3.12 -13.54
C TYR A 189 -3.04 2.66 -12.12
N LYS A 190 -4.34 2.56 -11.77
CA LYS A 190 -4.79 2.19 -10.43
C LYS A 190 -4.38 0.77 -10.04
N MET A 191 -4.39 -0.19 -10.98
CA MET A 191 -3.91 -1.55 -10.72
C MET A 191 -2.41 -1.58 -10.40
N LYS A 192 -1.58 -0.83 -11.14
CA LYS A 192 -0.14 -0.78 -10.87
C LYS A 192 0.16 -0.06 -9.54
N LEU A 193 -0.56 1.03 -9.26
CA LEU A 193 -0.45 1.76 -8.01
C LEU A 193 -0.83 0.88 -6.81
N SER A 194 -1.91 0.10 -6.90
CA SER A 194 -2.35 -0.77 -5.80
C SER A 194 -1.34 -1.87 -5.48
N VAL A 195 -0.71 -2.44 -6.50
CA VAL A 195 0.37 -3.42 -6.33
C VAL A 195 1.57 -2.80 -5.62
N ILE A 196 2.02 -1.61 -6.05
CA ILE A 196 3.17 -0.92 -5.42
C ILE A 196 2.88 -0.62 -3.94
N LEU A 197 1.71 -0.04 -3.65
CA LEU A 197 1.30 0.29 -2.28
C LEU A 197 1.16 -0.96 -1.40
N GLY A 198 0.55 -2.03 -1.92
CA GLY A 198 0.34 -3.27 -1.18
C GLY A 198 1.65 -3.96 -0.82
N VAL A 199 2.59 -4.07 -1.76
CA VAL A 199 3.91 -4.67 -1.50
C VAL A 199 4.72 -3.81 -0.53
N PHE A 200 4.65 -2.49 -0.61
CA PHE A 200 5.29 -1.60 0.36
C PHE A 200 4.73 -1.77 1.77
N GLN A 201 3.40 -1.89 1.91
CA GLN A 201 2.75 -2.14 3.19
C GLN A 201 3.15 -3.50 3.79
N MET A 202 3.18 -4.56 2.97
CA MET A 202 3.61 -5.89 3.42
C MET A 202 5.09 -5.90 3.82
N PHE A 203 5.96 -5.26 3.04
CA PHE A 203 7.37 -5.11 3.36
C PHE A 203 7.57 -4.39 4.70
N PHE A 204 6.85 -3.30 4.93
CA PHE A 204 6.87 -2.59 6.19
C PHE A 204 6.46 -3.48 7.37
N GLY A 205 5.41 -4.29 7.22
CA GLY A 205 4.98 -5.23 8.26
C GLY A 205 6.04 -6.29 8.59
N VAL A 206 6.73 -6.84 7.59
CA VAL A 206 7.83 -7.80 7.79
C VAL A 206 9.04 -7.15 8.46
N VAL A 207 9.35 -5.87 8.17
CA VAL A 207 10.42 -5.15 8.86
C VAL A 207 10.10 -4.96 10.35
N LEU A 208 8.83 -4.76 10.72
CA LEU A 208 8.44 -4.63 12.12
C LEU A 208 8.68 -5.90 12.95
N SER A 209 8.60 -7.08 12.33
CA SER A 209 8.83 -8.35 13.05
C SER A 209 10.27 -8.48 13.55
N VAL A 210 11.24 -7.84 12.89
CA VAL A 210 12.65 -7.82 13.35
C VAL A 210 12.78 -7.19 14.72
N PHE A 211 12.11 -6.06 14.95
CA PHE A 211 12.18 -5.38 16.24
C PHE A 211 11.60 -6.25 17.36
N ASN A 212 10.54 -7.02 17.07
CA ASN A 212 9.99 -7.99 18.01
C ASN A 212 11.00 -9.10 18.34
N HIS A 213 11.64 -9.71 17.34
CA HIS A 213 12.61 -10.77 17.59
C HIS A 213 13.88 -10.28 18.30
N ILE A 214 14.33 -9.05 18.03
CA ILE A 214 15.45 -8.42 18.74
C ILE A 214 15.09 -8.19 20.22
N HIS A 215 13.89 -7.64 20.48
CA HIS A 215 13.43 -7.38 21.85
C HIS A 215 13.33 -8.66 22.69
N HIS A 216 12.85 -9.76 22.11
CA HIS A 216 12.74 -11.06 22.77
C HIS A 216 14.03 -11.90 22.73
N GLY A 217 15.10 -11.41 22.09
CA GLY A 217 16.39 -12.10 21.99
C GLY A 217 16.38 -13.38 21.13
N GLU A 218 15.40 -13.54 20.23
CA GLU A 218 15.22 -14.73 19.41
C GLU A 218 15.99 -14.66 18.08
N TRP A 219 17.32 -14.67 18.17
CA TRP A 219 18.20 -14.58 16.98
C TRP A 219 17.96 -15.67 15.93
N VAL A 220 17.53 -16.85 16.35
CA VAL A 220 17.24 -17.97 15.44
C VAL A 220 16.00 -17.69 14.59
N SER A 221 14.97 -17.08 15.18
CA SER A 221 13.75 -16.69 14.46
C SER A 221 14.07 -15.62 13.39
N ILE A 222 15.03 -14.72 13.64
CA ILE A 222 15.49 -13.75 12.63
C ILE A 222 16.12 -14.46 11.42
N ALA A 223 17.00 -15.43 11.67
CA ALA A 223 17.71 -16.12 10.60
C ALA A 223 16.82 -17.08 9.79
N VAL A 224 15.85 -17.74 10.44
CA VAL A 224 15.03 -18.80 9.84
C VAL A 224 13.67 -18.32 9.35
N GLU A 225 13.11 -17.26 9.92
CA GLU A 225 11.80 -16.72 9.52
C GLU A 225 11.95 -15.39 8.78
N PHE A 226 12.54 -14.38 9.42
CA PHE A 226 12.60 -13.03 8.84
C PHE A 226 13.41 -12.97 7.53
N ILE A 227 14.64 -13.47 7.52
CA ILE A 227 15.49 -13.40 6.31
C ILE A 227 14.86 -14.15 5.13
N PRO A 228 14.38 -15.40 5.29
CA PRO A 228 13.71 -16.12 4.20
C PRO A 228 12.41 -15.43 3.74
N GLN A 229 11.57 -14.93 4.65
CA GLN A 229 10.36 -14.18 4.31
C GLN A 229 10.68 -12.91 3.50
N LEU A 230 11.72 -12.17 3.89
CA LEU A 230 12.17 -10.97 3.21
C LEU A 230 12.67 -11.27 1.79
N ILE A 231 13.53 -12.30 1.65
CA ILE A 231 14.06 -12.73 0.36
C ILE A 231 12.92 -13.18 -0.56
N PHE A 232 12.01 -14.00 -0.05
CA PHE A 232 10.85 -14.48 -0.81
C PHE A 232 9.99 -13.33 -1.32
N LEU A 233 9.63 -12.39 -0.44
CA LEU A 233 8.80 -11.24 -0.77
C LEU A 233 9.47 -10.33 -1.82
N LEU A 234 10.75 -10.00 -1.63
CA LEU A 234 11.48 -9.11 -2.54
C LEU A 234 11.77 -9.78 -3.89
N ALA A 235 12.06 -11.08 -3.91
CA ALA A 235 12.39 -11.80 -5.13
C ALA A 235 11.21 -11.88 -6.12
N ILE A 236 9.98 -12.02 -5.63
CA ILE A 236 8.78 -12.12 -6.48
C ILE A 236 8.12 -10.75 -6.63
N PHE A 237 7.62 -10.19 -5.51
CA PHE A 237 6.80 -9.00 -5.53
C PHE A 237 7.64 -7.71 -5.61
N GLY A 238 8.82 -7.70 -4.99
CA GLY A 238 9.78 -6.61 -5.15
C GLY A 238 10.28 -6.47 -6.59
N TYR A 239 10.59 -7.60 -7.24
CA TYR A 239 10.95 -7.63 -8.66
C TYR A 239 9.81 -7.16 -9.57
N MET A 240 8.57 -7.54 -9.27
CA MET A 240 7.41 -7.02 -10.00
C MET A 240 7.28 -5.48 -9.90
N ASN A 241 7.46 -4.92 -8.71
CA ASN A 241 7.47 -3.46 -8.53
C ASN A 241 8.61 -2.79 -9.30
N PHE A 242 9.80 -3.40 -9.29
CA PHE A 242 10.93 -2.94 -10.09
C PHE A 242 10.57 -2.92 -11.58
N MET A 243 9.96 -3.98 -12.13
CA MET A 243 9.52 -4.03 -13.53
C MET A 243 8.49 -2.95 -13.87
N ILE A 244 7.53 -2.66 -12.98
CA ILE A 244 6.53 -1.61 -13.18
C ILE A 244 7.21 -0.24 -13.33
N VAL A 245 8.10 0.08 -12.39
CA VAL A 245 8.81 1.36 -12.35
C VAL A 245 9.77 1.46 -13.54
N PHE A 246 10.52 0.40 -13.85
CA PHE A 246 11.42 0.35 -15.00
C PHE A 246 10.66 0.56 -16.31
N LYS A 247 9.48 -0.05 -16.46
CA LYS A 247 8.62 0.14 -17.64
C LYS A 247 8.21 1.60 -17.82
N TRP A 248 7.91 2.32 -16.73
CA TRP A 248 7.55 3.73 -16.78
C TRP A 248 8.69 4.65 -17.24
N PHE A 249 9.94 4.26 -17.03
CA PHE A 249 11.10 5.08 -17.42
C PHE A 249 11.66 4.77 -18.81
N THR A 250 11.39 3.59 -19.38
CA THR A 250 12.12 3.10 -20.57
C THR A 250 11.28 3.03 -21.85
N TYR A 251 9.95 2.91 -21.72
CA TYR A 251 9.06 2.77 -22.87
C TYR A 251 8.26 4.05 -23.09
N ASP A 252 8.66 4.78 -24.12
CA ASP A 252 7.92 5.93 -24.64
C ASP A 252 6.89 5.51 -25.69
N ALA A 253 6.06 6.46 -26.12
CA ALA A 253 5.04 6.24 -27.14
C ALA A 253 5.62 5.75 -28.49
N GLY A 254 6.90 6.04 -28.79
CA GLY A 254 7.59 5.56 -30.00
C GLY A 254 7.87 4.06 -29.97
N ARG A 255 7.97 3.47 -28.78
CA ARG A 255 8.24 2.03 -28.54
C ARG A 255 7.06 1.31 -27.91
N ALA A 256 5.87 1.93 -27.89
CA ALA A 256 4.68 1.37 -27.26
C ALA A 256 4.28 0.00 -27.83
N GLY A 257 4.48 -0.21 -29.14
CA GLY A 257 4.23 -1.50 -29.79
C GLY A 257 5.13 -2.62 -29.28
N CYS A 258 6.33 -2.30 -28.79
CA CYS A 258 7.30 -3.28 -28.26
C CYS A 258 7.29 -3.39 -26.73
N ALA A 259 6.29 -2.82 -26.04
CA ALA A 259 6.27 -2.77 -24.59
C ALA A 259 5.73 -4.10 -24.00
N PRO A 260 6.56 -4.93 -23.34
CA PRO A 260 6.16 -6.27 -22.93
C PRO A 260 5.12 -6.25 -21.80
N SER A 261 4.32 -7.30 -21.71
CA SER A 261 3.33 -7.47 -20.65
C SER A 261 3.98 -8.01 -19.38
N ILE A 262 3.99 -7.20 -18.32
CA ILE A 262 4.59 -7.56 -17.01
C ILE A 262 3.99 -8.85 -16.45
N LEU A 263 2.70 -9.08 -16.67
CA LEU A 263 2.01 -10.30 -16.23
C LEU A 263 2.57 -11.55 -16.93
N ILE A 264 2.75 -11.49 -18.25
CA ILE A 264 3.27 -12.62 -19.03
C ILE A 264 4.72 -12.87 -18.67
N THR A 265 5.52 -11.81 -18.52
CA THR A 265 6.91 -11.90 -18.05
C THR A 265 7.00 -12.60 -16.69
N LEU A 266 6.08 -12.30 -15.75
CA LEU A 266 6.03 -12.97 -14.44
C LEU A 266 5.63 -14.45 -14.56
N ILE A 267 4.67 -14.79 -15.44
CA ILE A 267 4.29 -16.19 -15.70
C ILE A 267 5.47 -16.97 -16.31
N ASN A 268 6.12 -16.40 -17.32
CA ASN A 268 7.27 -17.02 -17.99
C ASN A 268 8.46 -17.19 -17.05
N MET A 269 8.64 -16.25 -16.11
CA MET A 269 9.59 -16.37 -15.01
C MET A 269 9.33 -17.67 -14.24
N PHE A 270 8.12 -17.91 -13.70
CA PHE A 270 7.80 -19.14 -12.95
C PHE A 270 7.88 -20.43 -13.79
N MET A 271 7.64 -20.34 -15.09
CA MET A 271 7.72 -21.50 -16.00
C MET A 271 9.13 -21.77 -16.55
N PHE A 272 10.14 -20.95 -16.21
CA PHE A 272 11.49 -20.99 -16.79
C PHE A 272 11.48 -20.99 -18.32
N LYS A 273 10.53 -20.26 -18.92
CA LYS A 273 10.41 -20.17 -20.38
C LYS A 273 11.13 -18.93 -20.87
N MET A 274 11.99 -19.14 -21.86
CA MET A 274 12.47 -18.03 -22.68
C MET A 274 11.33 -17.53 -23.57
N PRO A 275 11.25 -16.21 -23.79
CA PRO A 275 10.44 -15.65 -24.86
C PRO A 275 10.81 -16.34 -26.18
N GLU A 276 9.84 -16.89 -26.89
CA GLU A 276 10.11 -17.39 -28.25
C GLU A 276 10.46 -16.21 -29.15
N GLU A 277 11.70 -16.18 -29.64
CA GLU A 277 12.13 -15.24 -30.69
C GLU A 277 11.24 -15.43 -31.91
N LYS A 278 10.27 -14.54 -32.08
CA LYS A 278 9.59 -14.35 -33.36
C LYS A 278 9.81 -12.91 -33.76
N ASP A 279 10.05 -12.64 -35.03
CA ASP A 279 9.92 -11.28 -35.55
C ASP A 279 8.43 -10.92 -35.51
N PRO A 280 8.02 -9.70 -35.10
CA PRO A 280 8.73 -8.42 -34.88
C PRO A 280 8.98 -8.03 -33.40
N CYS A 281 9.57 -6.83 -33.18
CA CYS A 281 9.97 -6.20 -31.90
C CYS A 281 9.07 -6.37 -30.65
N TYR A 282 7.77 -6.67 -30.81
CA TYR A 282 6.86 -6.99 -29.70
C TYR A 282 7.04 -8.40 -29.09
N LEU A 283 7.95 -9.19 -29.65
CA LEU A 283 8.31 -10.54 -29.21
C LEU A 283 9.71 -10.61 -28.58
N LYS A 284 10.47 -9.50 -28.56
CA LYS A 284 11.65 -9.37 -27.70
C LYS A 284 11.19 -9.04 -26.29
N ASP A 285 10.78 -10.05 -25.52
CA ASP A 285 10.26 -9.84 -24.16
C ASP A 285 11.35 -9.50 -23.11
N GLU A 286 12.60 -9.29 -23.54
CA GLU A 286 13.67 -8.80 -22.68
C GLU A 286 13.60 -7.26 -22.55
N MET A 287 13.21 -6.79 -21.36
CA MET A 287 13.16 -5.38 -20.98
C MET A 287 14.57 -4.80 -20.77
N PHE A 288 15.50 -5.62 -20.30
CA PHE A 288 16.89 -5.23 -20.04
C PHE A 288 17.83 -6.41 -20.24
N THR A 289 19.11 -6.10 -20.46
CA THR A 289 20.16 -7.12 -20.71
C THR A 289 20.27 -8.10 -19.54
N ASN A 290 20.34 -9.40 -19.84
CA ASN A 290 20.44 -10.50 -18.86
C ASN A 290 19.19 -10.70 -17.97
N GLN A 291 18.00 -10.28 -18.42
CA GLN A 291 16.76 -10.46 -17.68
C GLN A 291 16.49 -11.91 -17.27
N PHE A 292 16.66 -12.88 -18.18
CA PHE A 292 16.42 -14.29 -17.87
C PHE A 292 17.32 -14.84 -16.76
N THR A 293 18.59 -14.45 -16.77
CA THR A 293 19.55 -14.89 -15.74
C THR A 293 19.13 -14.39 -14.37
N ILE A 294 18.75 -13.11 -14.27
CA ILE A 294 18.29 -12.50 -13.02
C ILE A 294 16.99 -13.17 -12.54
N GLN A 295 16.01 -13.37 -13.43
CA GLN A 295 14.74 -14.02 -13.09
C GLN A 295 14.93 -15.46 -12.60
N SER A 296 15.80 -16.23 -13.26
CA SER A 296 16.11 -17.60 -12.87
C SER A 296 16.76 -17.67 -11.50
N VAL A 297 17.74 -16.80 -11.22
CA VAL A 297 18.39 -16.71 -9.90
C VAL A 297 17.39 -16.33 -8.81
N LEU A 298 16.53 -15.34 -9.06
CA LEU A 298 15.52 -14.90 -8.09
C LEU A 298 14.52 -16.00 -7.73
N ILE A 299 14.05 -16.80 -8.70
CA ILE A 299 13.16 -17.93 -8.40
C ILE A 299 13.87 -19.03 -7.64
N ILE A 300 15.09 -19.39 -8.03
CA ILE A 300 15.85 -20.44 -7.34
C ILE A 300 16.04 -20.03 -5.87
N LEU A 301 16.40 -18.77 -5.61
CA LEU A 301 16.47 -18.22 -4.26
C LEU A 301 15.12 -18.31 -3.54
N ALA A 302 14.02 -17.88 -4.18
CA ALA A 302 12.69 -17.94 -3.58
C ALA A 302 12.26 -19.38 -3.25
N LEU A 303 12.51 -20.35 -4.14
CA LEU A 303 12.20 -21.76 -3.90
C LEU A 303 13.03 -22.36 -2.77
N LEU A 304 14.30 -21.98 -2.64
CA LEU A 304 15.17 -22.43 -1.54
C LEU A 304 14.72 -21.89 -0.16
N THR A 305 14.08 -20.71 -0.11
CA THR A 305 13.59 -20.15 1.16
C THR A 305 12.41 -20.93 1.77
N VAL A 306 11.61 -21.61 0.94
CA VAL A 306 10.43 -22.38 1.40
C VAL A 306 10.80 -23.53 2.36
N PRO A 307 11.71 -24.48 2.01
CA PRO A 307 12.11 -25.54 2.92
C PRO A 307 12.87 -25.02 4.14
N VAL A 308 13.62 -23.91 4.00
CA VAL A 308 14.33 -23.27 5.12
C VAL A 308 13.35 -22.84 6.20
N MET A 309 12.26 -22.14 5.85
CA MET A 309 11.23 -21.72 6.81
C MET A 309 10.50 -22.90 7.43
N LEU A 310 10.15 -23.91 6.64
CA LEU A 310 9.29 -25.02 7.07
C LEU A 310 10.03 -26.02 7.97
N ILE A 311 11.29 -26.34 7.64
CA ILE A 311 12.01 -27.47 8.25
C ILE A 311 12.92 -26.99 9.39
N ILE A 312 13.64 -25.88 9.22
CA ILE A 312 14.75 -25.58 10.13
C ILE A 312 14.29 -25.26 11.56
N LYS A 313 13.21 -24.49 11.72
CA LYS A 313 12.69 -24.09 13.05
C LYS A 313 12.23 -25.29 13.89
N PRO A 314 11.37 -26.22 13.40
CA PRO A 314 10.95 -27.37 14.20
C PRO A 314 12.12 -28.32 14.52
N PHE A 315 13.05 -28.54 13.60
CA PHE A 315 14.24 -29.35 13.89
C PHE A 315 15.13 -28.70 14.96
N TYR A 316 15.35 -27.39 14.90
CA TYR A 316 16.10 -26.66 15.92
C TYR A 316 15.45 -26.79 17.30
N LEU A 317 14.12 -26.64 17.40
CA LEU A 317 13.38 -26.81 18.65
C LEU A 317 13.45 -28.26 19.18
N LEU A 318 13.38 -29.26 18.29
CA LEU A 318 13.52 -30.66 18.66
C LEU A 318 14.91 -30.96 19.25
N PHE A 319 15.97 -30.43 18.64
CA PHE A 319 17.33 -30.60 19.15
C PHE A 319 17.51 -29.92 20.51
N LYS A 320 16.95 -28.72 20.70
CA LYS A 320 16.96 -28.01 22.00
C LYS A 320 16.19 -28.79 23.07
N HIS A 321 15.05 -29.40 22.73
CA HIS A 321 14.29 -30.19 23.69
C HIS A 321 15.03 -31.48 24.09
N ARG A 322 15.63 -32.18 23.11
CA ARG A 322 16.44 -33.40 23.37
C ARG A 322 17.70 -33.12 24.19
N SER A 323 18.33 -31.96 24.03
CA SER A 323 19.52 -31.61 24.82
C SER A 323 19.17 -31.26 26.28
N VAL A 324 17.99 -30.69 26.51
CA VAL A 324 17.46 -30.45 27.87
C VAL A 324 17.05 -31.75 28.55
N GLN A 325 16.40 -32.70 27.84
CA GLN A 325 16.03 -34.00 28.41
C GLN A 325 17.23 -34.91 28.74
N LYS A 326 18.41 -34.64 28.17
CA LYS A 326 19.64 -35.39 28.46
C LYS A 326 20.44 -34.83 29.65
N LYS A 327 20.05 -33.68 30.20
CA LYS A 327 20.62 -33.11 31.44
C LYS A 327 19.72 -33.41 32.62
#